data_AF-A0A958JVK0-F1
#
_entry.id   AF-A0A958JVK0-F1
#
_cell.length_a   1.000
_cell.length_b   1.000
_cell.length_c   1.000
_cell.angle_alpha   90.00
_cell.angle_beta   90.00
_cell.angle_gamma   90.00
#
_symmetry.space_group_name_H-M   'P 1'
#
loop_
_entity.id
_entity.type
_entity.pdbx_description
1 polymer ?
#
loop_
_entity_poly.entity_id
_entity_poly.type
_entity_poly.pdbx_seq_one_letter_code
_entity_poly.pdbx_strand_id
1 'polypeptide(L)'
;LPVPLKSYPPQLEKLALRFHNPPKSQTRRKKKAMMTSEQVQHLVSAADKIGEVVTIITSIAEQTNLLALNATIEAARAGEAGKGFAVVASEVKSLAGETAKATEEISKQIMGIQRATKESGIAIDEIIEVIKHMDEISNAVATAVEEQSAATNEISQNVQRASDSTMQVTQNTVEVAHVASET
;
A
#
# COMPACT_ATOMS: atom_id res chain seq x y z
N LEU A 1 -31.82 13.27 13.93
CA LEU A 1 -32.22 12.87 12.55
C LEU A 1 -31.33 13.65 11.59
N PRO A 2 -30.65 13.00 10.63
CA PRO A 2 -29.79 13.71 9.69
C PRO A 2 -30.62 14.70 8.86
N VAL A 3 -30.14 15.93 8.72
CA VAL A 3 -30.80 16.98 7.94
C VAL A 3 -30.72 16.60 6.45
N PRO A 4 -31.83 16.58 5.70
CA PRO A 4 -31.82 16.18 4.30
C PRO A 4 -30.96 17.15 3.46
N LEU A 5 -30.11 16.59 2.60
CA LEU A 5 -29.13 17.29 1.75
C LEU A 5 -29.69 18.47 0.93
N LYS A 6 -30.98 18.48 0.63
CA LYS A 6 -31.66 19.54 -0.14
C LYS A 6 -31.75 20.89 0.58
N SER A 7 -31.46 20.96 1.88
CA SER A 7 -31.50 22.19 2.66
C SER A 7 -30.20 23.00 2.62
N TYR A 8 -29.16 22.47 1.97
CA TYR A 8 -27.85 23.12 1.91
C TYR A 8 -27.74 24.09 0.73
N PRO A 9 -27.01 25.21 0.87
CA PRO A 9 -26.55 26.01 -0.26
C PRO A 9 -25.81 25.12 -1.29
N PRO A 10 -25.90 25.39 -2.61
CA PRO A 10 -25.35 24.51 -3.66
C PRO A 10 -23.85 24.20 -3.52
N GLN A 11 -23.10 25.12 -2.87
CA GLN A 11 -21.68 24.96 -2.60
C GLN A 11 -21.42 23.97 -1.47
N LEU A 12 -22.25 23.97 -0.43
CA LEU A 12 -22.22 23.00 0.67
C LEU A 12 -22.76 21.64 0.24
N GLU A 13 -23.75 21.58 -0.66
CA GLU A 13 -24.21 20.31 -1.25
C GLU A 13 -23.10 19.65 -2.09
N LYS A 14 -22.34 20.42 -2.89
CA LYS A 14 -21.17 19.92 -3.62
C LYS A 14 -20.03 19.48 -2.69
N LEU A 15 -19.80 20.22 -1.60
CA LEU A 15 -18.77 19.88 -0.62
C LEU A 15 -19.16 18.61 0.14
N ALA A 16 -20.41 18.54 0.63
CA ALA A 16 -20.99 17.36 1.24
C ALA A 16 -20.99 16.17 0.28
N LEU A 17 -21.32 16.34 -1.01
CA LEU A 17 -21.23 15.25 -2.01
C LEU A 17 -19.79 14.80 -2.29
N ARG A 18 -18.78 15.67 -2.14
CA ARG A 18 -17.36 15.27 -2.21
C ARG A 18 -16.90 14.53 -0.95
N PHE A 19 -17.39 14.93 0.22
CA PHE A 19 -17.10 14.27 1.50
C PHE A 19 -18.02 13.08 1.82
N HIS A 20 -19.13 12.91 1.12
CA HIS A 20 -20.10 11.81 1.22
C HIS A 20 -19.99 10.81 0.04
N ASN A 21 -19.12 11.08 -0.95
CA ASN A 21 -18.56 10.07 -1.87
C ASN A 21 -17.18 9.46 -1.50
N PRO A 22 -16.73 9.38 -0.23
CA PRO A 22 -15.47 8.74 0.12
C PRO A 22 -15.45 7.22 -0.11
N PRO A 23 -16.57 6.43 -0.11
CA PRO A 23 -16.41 4.98 -0.16
C PRO A 23 -15.81 4.51 -1.48
N LYS A 24 -15.98 5.22 -2.61
CA LYS A 24 -15.47 4.74 -3.91
C LYS A 24 -13.97 5.02 -4.09
N SER A 25 -13.47 6.17 -3.64
CA SER A 25 -12.06 6.54 -3.79
C SER A 25 -11.18 5.88 -2.73
N GLN A 26 -11.66 5.77 -1.48
CA GLN A 26 -10.95 5.11 -0.39
C GLN A 26 -10.88 3.58 -0.59
N THR A 27 -12.00 2.94 -0.96
CA THR A 27 -12.00 1.50 -1.29
C THR A 27 -11.04 1.19 -2.44
N ARG A 28 -10.90 2.08 -3.42
CA ARG A 28 -9.94 1.92 -4.52
C ARG A 28 -8.49 1.98 -4.04
N ARG A 29 -8.16 2.90 -3.13
CA ARG A 29 -6.80 3.04 -2.55
C ARG A 29 -6.43 1.79 -1.75
N LYS A 30 -7.29 1.39 -0.81
CA LYS A 30 -7.08 0.19 0.00
C LYS A 30 -6.97 -1.06 -0.87
N LYS A 31 -7.89 -1.25 -1.83
CA LYS A 31 -7.85 -2.38 -2.76
C LYS A 31 -6.54 -2.41 -3.56
N LYS A 32 -6.07 -1.27 -4.05
CA LYS A 32 -4.82 -1.21 -4.82
C LYS A 32 -3.61 -1.56 -3.96
N ALA A 33 -3.53 -1.06 -2.73
CA ALA A 33 -2.46 -1.42 -1.79
C ALA A 33 -2.47 -2.92 -1.46
N MET A 34 -3.64 -3.51 -1.21
CA MET A 34 -3.78 -4.96 -0.96
C MET A 34 -3.35 -5.80 -2.17
N MET A 35 -3.74 -5.41 -3.40
CA MET A 35 -3.29 -6.07 -4.61
C MET A 35 -1.76 -5.99 -4.79
N THR A 36 -1.14 -4.85 -4.46
CA THR A 36 0.32 -4.71 -4.50
C THR A 36 0.99 -5.58 -3.44
N SER A 37 0.44 -5.66 -2.22
CA SER A 37 0.94 -6.57 -1.17
C SER A 37 0.89 -8.03 -1.63
N GLU A 38 -0.22 -8.47 -2.24
CA GLU A 38 -0.36 -9.81 -2.82
C GLU A 38 0.69 -10.09 -3.90
N GLN A 39 0.92 -9.14 -4.82
CA GLN A 39 1.96 -9.27 -5.84
C GLN A 39 3.38 -9.39 -5.25
N VAL A 40 3.68 -8.64 -4.20
CA VAL A 40 4.96 -8.75 -3.47
C VAL A 40 5.09 -10.12 -2.81
N GLN A 41 4.02 -10.66 -2.20
CA GLN A 41 4.03 -12.00 -1.63
C GLN A 41 4.26 -13.10 -2.68
N HIS A 42 3.72 -12.93 -3.89
CA HIS A 42 4.02 -13.81 -5.02
C HIS A 42 5.49 -13.74 -5.43
N LEU A 43 6.10 -12.55 -5.45
CA LEU A 43 7.53 -12.38 -5.73
C LEU A 43 8.42 -13.05 -4.67
N VAL A 44 8.07 -12.95 -3.38
CA VAL A 44 8.79 -13.68 -2.31
C VAL A 44 8.75 -15.18 -2.58
N SER A 45 7.55 -15.72 -2.81
CA SER A 45 7.35 -17.14 -3.05
C SER A 45 8.08 -17.64 -4.31
N ALA A 46 8.17 -16.80 -5.35
CA ALA A 46 8.91 -17.10 -6.56
C ALA A 46 10.43 -17.11 -6.31
N ALA A 47 10.94 -16.14 -5.56
CA ALA A 47 12.36 -16.06 -5.19
C ALA A 47 12.79 -17.26 -4.33
N ASP A 48 11.94 -17.71 -3.40
CA ASP A 48 12.19 -18.91 -2.58
C ASP A 48 12.33 -20.17 -3.44
N LYS A 49 11.40 -20.36 -4.39
CA LYS A 49 11.46 -21.50 -5.35
C LYS A 49 12.72 -21.46 -6.21
N ILE A 50 13.16 -20.27 -6.63
CA ILE A 50 14.42 -20.14 -7.37
C ILE A 50 15.60 -20.52 -6.46
N GLY A 51 15.59 -20.10 -5.19
CA GLY A 51 16.60 -20.49 -4.20
C GLY A 51 16.70 -22.00 -4.00
N GLU A 52 15.56 -22.71 -3.94
CA GLU A 52 15.53 -24.19 -3.90
C GLU A 52 16.18 -24.81 -5.14
N VAL A 53 15.83 -24.31 -6.34
CA VAL A 53 16.41 -24.79 -7.60
C VAL A 53 17.92 -24.55 -7.66
N VAL A 54 18.39 -23.38 -7.24
CA VAL A 54 19.83 -23.04 -7.17
C VAL A 54 20.57 -23.98 -6.22
N THR A 55 19.96 -24.36 -5.10
CA THR A 55 20.53 -25.33 -4.16
C THR A 55 20.70 -26.72 -4.80
N ILE A 56 19.70 -27.16 -5.57
CA ILE A 56 19.77 -28.42 -6.32
C ILE A 56 20.88 -28.37 -7.37
N ILE A 57 20.98 -27.29 -8.15
CA ILE A 57 22.03 -27.15 -9.18
C ILE A 57 23.43 -27.14 -8.54
N THR A 58 23.59 -26.46 -7.41
CA THR A 58 24.86 -26.46 -6.66
C THR A 58 25.23 -27.87 -6.23
N SER A 59 24.27 -28.64 -5.71
CA SER A 59 24.48 -30.05 -5.34
C SER A 59 24.85 -30.93 -6.54
N ILE A 60 24.24 -30.69 -7.72
CA ILE A 60 24.59 -31.40 -8.96
C ILE A 60 26.01 -31.05 -9.41
N ALA A 61 26.41 -29.79 -9.32
CA ALA A 61 27.77 -29.35 -9.67
C ALA A 61 28.81 -30.02 -8.76
N GLU A 62 28.56 -30.09 -7.45
CA GLU A 62 29.43 -30.78 -6.49
C GLU A 62 29.55 -32.28 -6.78
N GLN A 63 28.44 -32.95 -7.06
CA GLN A 63 28.45 -34.37 -7.44
C GLN A 63 29.19 -34.60 -8.77
N THR A 64 28.99 -33.72 -9.74
CA THR A 64 29.69 -33.78 -11.04
C THR A 64 31.19 -33.60 -10.87
N ASN A 65 31.62 -32.68 -10.01
CA ASN A 65 33.01 -32.48 -9.66
C ASN A 65 33.62 -33.73 -8.98
N LEU A 66 32.89 -34.38 -8.09
CA LEU A 66 33.33 -35.65 -7.47
C LEU A 66 33.42 -36.79 -8.48
N LEU A 67 32.46 -36.91 -9.40
CA LEU A 67 32.51 -37.91 -10.49
C LEU A 67 33.71 -37.67 -11.41
N ALA A 68 33.97 -36.41 -11.77
CA ALA A 68 35.13 -36.03 -12.58
C ALA A 68 36.46 -36.33 -11.87
N LEU A 69 36.52 -36.12 -10.55
CA LEU A 69 37.67 -36.48 -9.74
C LEU A 69 37.91 -38.00 -9.76
N ASN A 70 36.87 -38.81 -9.56
CA ASN A 70 36.97 -40.27 -9.63
C ASN A 70 37.43 -40.73 -11.02
N ALA A 71 36.90 -40.13 -12.09
CA ALA A 71 37.34 -40.41 -13.46
C ALA A 71 38.81 -40.03 -13.70
N THR A 72 39.28 -38.94 -13.10
CA THR A 72 40.69 -38.52 -13.16
C THR A 72 41.60 -39.57 -12.48
N ILE A 73 41.18 -40.10 -11.32
CA ILE A 73 41.91 -41.15 -10.60
C ILE A 73 42.00 -42.43 -11.44
N GLU A 74 40.88 -42.86 -12.04
CA GLU A 74 40.86 -44.10 -12.84
C GLU A 74 41.66 -43.93 -14.15
N ALA A 75 41.62 -42.74 -14.76
CA ALA A 75 42.44 -42.43 -15.92
C ALA A 75 43.95 -42.48 -15.59
N ALA A 76 44.37 -41.98 -14.42
CA ALA A 76 45.74 -42.10 -13.96
C ALA A 76 46.14 -43.57 -13.73
N ARG A 77 45.23 -44.40 -13.23
CA ARG A 77 45.43 -45.84 -13.02
C ARG A 77 45.62 -46.62 -14.32
N ALA A 78 44.93 -46.21 -15.39
CA ALA A 78 45.06 -46.78 -16.73
C ALA A 78 46.35 -46.37 -17.47
N GLY A 79 47.17 -45.46 -16.91
CA GLY A 79 48.44 -45.04 -17.48
C GLY A 79 48.29 -44.40 -18.86
N GLU A 80 49.09 -44.83 -19.83
CA GLU A 80 49.09 -44.29 -21.20
C GLU A 80 47.74 -44.46 -21.92
N ALA A 81 47.00 -45.56 -21.63
CA ALA A 81 45.68 -45.80 -22.22
C ALA A 81 44.60 -44.84 -21.69
N GLY A 82 44.83 -44.21 -20.54
CA GLY A 82 43.88 -43.30 -19.89
C GLY A 82 44.04 -41.83 -20.27
N LYS A 83 45.04 -41.44 -21.07
CA LYS A 83 45.35 -40.03 -21.37
C LYS A 83 44.17 -39.25 -21.95
N GLY A 84 43.43 -39.82 -22.90
CA GLY A 84 42.24 -39.18 -23.48
C GLY A 84 41.11 -38.98 -22.46
N PHE A 85 40.89 -39.98 -21.59
CA PHE A 85 39.92 -39.91 -20.51
C PHE A 85 40.32 -38.88 -19.44
N ALA A 86 41.62 -38.73 -19.15
CA ALA A 86 42.10 -37.73 -18.20
C ALA A 86 41.80 -36.29 -18.65
N VAL A 87 41.92 -36.01 -19.96
CA VAL A 87 41.58 -34.68 -20.51
C VAL A 87 40.09 -34.39 -20.34
N VAL A 88 39.23 -35.34 -20.70
CA VAL A 88 37.77 -35.18 -20.55
C VAL A 88 37.40 -35.01 -19.08
N ALA A 89 37.98 -35.81 -18.18
CA ALA A 89 37.73 -35.69 -16.74
C ALA A 89 38.15 -34.32 -16.19
N SER A 90 39.28 -33.78 -16.63
CA SER A 90 39.72 -32.42 -16.26
C SER A 90 38.76 -31.34 -16.76
N GLU A 91 38.27 -31.47 -18.00
CA GLU A 91 37.31 -30.52 -18.57
C GLU A 91 35.99 -30.53 -17.80
N VAL A 92 35.43 -31.72 -17.53
CA VAL A 92 34.20 -31.86 -16.72
C VAL A 92 34.39 -31.27 -15.32
N LYS A 93 35.55 -31.48 -14.70
CA LYS A 93 35.89 -30.89 -13.40
C LYS A 93 35.90 -29.36 -13.45
N SER A 94 36.46 -28.78 -14.52
CA SER A 94 36.48 -27.33 -14.73
C SER A 94 35.07 -26.76 -14.88
N LEU A 95 34.24 -27.36 -15.75
CA LEU A 95 32.84 -26.97 -15.96
C LEU A 95 32.01 -27.07 -14.68
N ALA A 96 32.21 -28.12 -13.88
CA ALA A 96 31.54 -28.26 -12.59
C ALA A 96 31.94 -27.13 -11.61
N GLY A 97 33.22 -26.74 -11.60
CA GLY A 97 33.71 -25.61 -10.81
C GLY A 97 33.16 -24.27 -11.26
N GLU A 98 33.07 -24.02 -12.57
CA GLU A 98 32.43 -22.80 -13.11
C GLU A 98 30.93 -22.76 -12.80
N THR A 99 30.25 -23.91 -12.91
CA THR A 99 28.83 -24.03 -12.55
C THR A 99 28.60 -23.68 -11.09
N ALA A 100 29.43 -24.21 -10.17
CA ALA A 100 29.31 -23.91 -8.74
C ALA A 100 29.53 -22.42 -8.42
N LYS A 101 30.48 -21.76 -9.10
CA LYS A 101 30.69 -20.31 -8.95
C LYS A 101 29.48 -19.52 -9.45
N ALA A 102 28.95 -19.88 -10.62
CA ALA A 102 27.79 -19.22 -11.19
C ALA A 102 26.54 -19.39 -10.29
N THR A 103 26.32 -20.58 -9.71
CA THR A 103 25.21 -20.78 -8.78
C THR A 103 25.38 -20.01 -7.48
N GLU A 104 26.61 -19.85 -6.98
CA GLU A 104 26.90 -19.00 -5.82
C GLU A 104 26.55 -17.52 -6.09
N GLU A 105 26.92 -17.00 -7.26
CA GLU A 105 26.57 -15.64 -7.67
C GLU A 105 25.06 -15.44 -7.81
N ILE A 106 24.36 -16.40 -8.43
CA ILE A 106 22.89 -16.38 -8.52
C ILE A 106 22.27 -16.41 -7.12
N SER A 107 22.78 -17.25 -6.21
CA SER A 107 22.29 -17.33 -4.83
C SER A 107 22.38 -15.97 -4.12
N LYS A 108 23.51 -15.26 -4.26
CA LYS A 108 23.68 -13.89 -3.73
C LYS A 108 22.66 -12.91 -4.30
N GLN A 109 22.37 -12.99 -5.60
CA GLN A 109 21.36 -12.14 -6.24
C GLN A 109 19.94 -12.44 -5.74
N ILE A 110 19.60 -13.73 -5.58
CA ILE A 110 18.29 -14.15 -5.05
C ILE A 110 18.11 -13.67 -3.62
N MET A 111 19.13 -13.76 -2.77
CA MET A 111 19.08 -13.18 -1.42
C MET A 111 18.84 -11.66 -1.44
N GLY A 112 19.45 -10.94 -2.38
CA GLY A 112 19.21 -9.52 -2.59
C GLY A 112 17.76 -9.22 -2.98
N ILE A 113 17.21 -10.00 -3.91
CA ILE A 113 15.81 -9.89 -4.36
C ILE A 113 14.84 -10.20 -3.20
N GLN A 114 15.08 -11.27 -2.44
CA GLN A 114 14.25 -11.64 -1.28
C GLN A 114 14.23 -10.50 -0.25
N ARG A 115 15.39 -9.90 0.05
CA ARG A 115 15.48 -8.77 0.97
C ARG A 115 14.68 -7.57 0.47
N ALA A 116 14.92 -7.13 -0.77
CA ALA A 116 14.23 -5.98 -1.36
C ALA A 116 12.71 -6.19 -1.44
N THR A 117 12.27 -7.41 -1.72
CA THR A 117 10.85 -7.78 -1.76
C THR A 117 10.24 -7.73 -0.36
N LYS A 118 10.93 -8.23 0.66
CA LYS A 118 10.49 -8.14 2.07
C LYS A 118 10.40 -6.70 2.57
N GLU A 119 11.40 -5.87 2.26
CA GLU A 119 11.39 -4.44 2.57
C GLU A 119 10.22 -3.73 1.87
N SER A 120 9.96 -4.07 0.61
CA SER A 120 8.81 -3.56 -0.13
C SER A 120 7.48 -3.97 0.51
N GLY A 121 7.37 -5.20 1.03
CA GLY A 121 6.20 -5.68 1.75
C GLY A 121 5.92 -4.85 3.01
N ILE A 122 6.94 -4.63 3.84
CA ILE A 122 6.85 -3.79 5.05
C ILE A 122 6.38 -2.38 4.70
N ALA A 123 6.96 -1.75 3.67
CA ALA A 123 6.56 -0.42 3.24
C ALA A 123 5.10 -0.37 2.76
N ILE A 124 4.59 -1.43 2.12
CA ILE A 124 3.18 -1.51 1.71
C ILE A 124 2.27 -1.64 2.93
N ASP A 125 2.64 -2.42 3.93
CA ASP A 125 1.87 -2.56 5.18
C ASP A 125 1.78 -1.21 5.91
N GLU A 126 2.88 -0.45 5.98
CA GLU A 126 2.87 0.92 6.50
C GLU A 126 1.94 1.84 5.71
N ILE A 127 1.94 1.74 4.37
CA ILE A 127 1.01 2.50 3.52
C ILE A 127 -0.45 2.13 3.82
N ILE A 128 -0.75 0.85 4.07
CA ILE A 128 -2.10 0.39 4.42
C ILE A 128 -2.56 1.02 5.74
N GLU A 129 -1.69 1.07 6.75
CA GLU A 129 -2.01 1.74 8.02
C GLU A 129 -2.19 3.25 7.84
N VAL A 130 -1.34 3.92 7.06
CA VAL A 130 -1.52 5.34 6.73
C VAL A 130 -2.88 5.59 6.06
N ILE A 131 -3.29 4.74 5.11
CA ILE A 131 -4.60 4.83 4.46
C ILE A 131 -5.73 4.70 5.49
N LYS A 132 -5.63 3.75 6.42
CA LYS A 132 -6.63 3.55 7.48
C LYS A 132 -6.75 4.78 8.39
N HIS A 133 -5.62 5.37 8.80
CA HIS A 133 -5.62 6.60 9.58
C HIS A 133 -6.24 7.78 8.80
N MET A 134 -5.98 7.87 7.49
CA MET A 134 -6.62 8.87 6.64
C MET A 134 -8.15 8.68 6.56
N ASP A 135 -8.63 7.44 6.57
CA ASP A 135 -10.07 7.14 6.57
C ASP A 135 -10.72 7.60 7.88
N GLU A 136 -10.07 7.35 9.02
CA GLU A 136 -10.51 7.83 10.35
C GLU A 136 -10.58 9.35 10.42
N ILE A 137 -9.53 10.04 9.97
CA ILE A 137 -9.49 11.52 9.93
C ILE A 137 -10.57 12.06 9.00
N SER A 138 -10.76 11.45 7.83
CA SER A 138 -11.78 11.90 6.88
C SER A 138 -13.20 11.79 7.45
N ASN A 139 -13.48 10.72 8.21
CA ASN A 139 -14.76 10.56 8.90
C ASN A 139 -14.95 11.61 10.01
N ALA A 140 -13.91 11.85 10.82
CA ALA A 140 -13.96 12.89 11.85
C ALA A 140 -14.21 14.29 11.26
N VAL A 141 -13.56 14.61 10.13
CA VAL A 141 -13.79 15.87 9.41
C VAL A 141 -15.21 15.95 8.87
N ALA A 142 -15.76 14.86 8.32
CA ALA A 142 -17.14 14.84 7.84
C ALA A 142 -18.13 15.13 8.98
N THR A 143 -17.95 14.49 10.14
CA THR A 143 -18.77 14.75 11.34
C THR A 143 -18.65 16.20 11.80
N ALA A 144 -17.43 16.74 11.91
CA ALA A 144 -17.22 18.13 12.32
C ALA A 144 -17.88 19.14 11.34
N VAL A 145 -17.85 18.86 10.03
CA VAL A 145 -18.51 19.69 9.02
C VAL A 145 -20.04 19.64 9.13
N GLU A 146 -20.61 18.47 9.47
CA GLU A 146 -22.05 18.33 9.75
C GLU A 146 -22.47 19.11 11.00
N GLU A 147 -21.70 19.04 12.09
CA GLU A 147 -21.94 19.81 13.32
C GLU A 147 -21.84 21.32 13.08
N GLN A 148 -20.79 21.77 12.39
CA GLN A 148 -20.60 23.18 12.05
C GLN A 148 -21.75 23.71 11.17
N SER A 149 -22.24 22.87 10.26
CA SER A 149 -23.40 23.20 9.42
C SER A 149 -24.68 23.38 10.22
N ALA A 150 -24.93 22.50 11.19
CA ALA A 150 -26.06 22.62 12.10
C ALA A 150 -25.98 23.91 12.94
N ALA A 151 -24.83 24.20 13.52
CA ALA A 151 -24.60 25.43 14.28
C ALA A 151 -24.82 26.69 13.42
N THR A 152 -24.36 26.68 12.17
CA THR A 152 -24.54 27.80 11.24
C THR A 152 -26.02 28.03 10.90
N ASN A 153 -26.80 26.96 10.76
CA ASN A 153 -28.25 27.05 10.56
C ASN A 153 -28.96 27.62 11.80
N GLU A 154 -28.57 27.18 13.01
CA GLU A 154 -29.13 27.73 14.25
C GLU A 154 -28.82 29.22 14.41
N ILE A 155 -27.58 29.64 14.13
CA ILE A 155 -27.19 31.05 14.12
C ILE A 155 -28.07 31.83 13.15
N SER A 156 -28.25 31.33 11.92
CA SER A 156 -29.08 32.00 10.91
C SER A 156 -30.53 32.16 11.38
N GLN A 157 -31.10 31.14 12.01
CA GLN A 157 -32.45 31.21 12.59
C GLN A 157 -32.53 32.21 13.76
N ASN A 158 -31.51 32.25 14.61
CA ASN A 158 -31.44 33.19 15.73
C ASN A 158 -31.36 34.64 15.24
N VAL A 159 -30.55 34.90 14.21
CA VAL A 159 -30.43 36.21 13.57
C VAL A 159 -31.78 36.64 12.97
N GLN A 160 -32.49 35.74 12.30
CA GLN A 160 -33.82 36.06 11.76
C GLN A 160 -34.82 36.42 12.87
N ARG A 161 -34.89 35.61 13.93
CA ARG A 161 -35.76 35.88 15.09
C ARG A 161 -35.43 37.21 15.78
N ALA A 162 -34.15 37.54 15.90
CA ALA A 162 -33.69 38.81 16.47
C ALA A 162 -34.08 40.01 15.58
N SER A 163 -33.95 39.86 14.25
CA SER A 163 -34.40 40.87 13.29
C SER A 163 -35.91 41.12 13.41
N ASP A 164 -36.71 40.06 13.41
CA ASP A 164 -38.18 40.14 13.53
C ASP A 164 -38.58 40.80 14.86
N SER A 165 -37.91 40.44 15.95
CA SER A 165 -38.12 41.05 17.28
C SER A 165 -37.76 42.54 17.29
N THR A 166 -36.67 42.93 16.62
CA THR A 166 -36.26 44.34 16.49
C THR A 166 -37.29 45.15 15.69
N MET A 167 -37.88 44.56 14.65
CA MET A 167 -38.98 45.18 13.90
C MET A 167 -40.23 45.37 14.77
N GLN A 168 -40.61 44.37 15.58
CA GLN A 168 -41.73 44.48 16.51
C GLN A 168 -41.50 45.59 17.56
N VAL A 169 -40.32 45.66 18.15
CA VAL A 169 -39.96 46.73 19.10
C VAL A 169 -40.06 48.10 18.44
N THR A 170 -39.59 48.23 17.20
CA THR A 170 -39.68 49.48 16.44
C THR A 170 -41.14 49.88 16.23
N GLN A 171 -42.00 48.94 15.84
CA GLN A 171 -43.45 49.17 15.66
C GLN A 171 -44.10 49.64 16.97
N ASN A 172 -43.84 48.95 18.08
CA ASN A 172 -44.38 49.31 19.40
C ASN A 172 -43.89 50.70 19.85
N THR A 173 -42.63 51.05 19.53
CA THR A 173 -42.07 52.37 19.86
C THR A 173 -42.78 53.49 19.09
N VAL A 174 -43.10 53.25 17.82
CA VAL A 174 -43.89 54.19 16.99
C VAL A 174 -45.30 54.36 17.57
N GLU A 175 -45.94 53.27 17.98
CA GLU A 175 -47.27 53.31 18.60
C GLU A 175 -47.27 54.09 19.92
N VAL A 176 -46.30 53.83 20.80
CA VAL A 176 -46.14 54.58 22.07
C VAL A 176 -45.91 56.06 21.80
N ALA A 177 -45.06 56.41 20.82
CA ALA A 177 -44.80 57.79 20.44
C ALA A 177 -46.06 58.50 19.91
N HIS A 178 -46.91 57.77 19.16
CA HIS A 178 -48.18 58.29 18.68
C HIS A 178 -49.15 58.59 19.83
N VAL A 179 -49.35 57.63 20.74
CA VAL A 179 -50.23 57.80 21.93
C VAL A 179 -49.76 58.97 22.80
N ALA A 180 -48.45 59.09 23.03
CA ALA A 180 -47.88 60.20 23.80
C ALA A 180 -48.06 61.58 23.15
N SER A 181 -48.30 61.64 21.83
CA SER A 181 -48.58 62.89 21.10
C SER A 181 -50.06 63.27 21.13
N GLU A 182 -50.95 62.34 21.48
CA GLU A 182 -52.40 62.58 21.54
C GLU A 182 -52.89 63.00 22.94
N THR A 183 -52.05 62.84 23.96
CA THR A 183 -52.28 63.30 25.35
C THR A 183 -51.60 64.63 25.61
#